data_AF-A0A2S7XRS9-F1
#
_entry.id   AF-A0A2S7XRS9-F1
#
_cell.length_a   1.000
_cell.length_b   1.000
_cell.length_c   1.000
_cell.angle_alpha   90.00
_cell.angle_beta   90.00
_cell.angle_gamma   90.00
#
_symmetry.space_group_name_H-M   'P 1'
#
loop_
_entity.id
_entity.type
_entity.pdbx_description
1 polymer ?
#
loop_
_entity_poly.entity_id
_entity_poly.type
_entity_poly.pdbx_seq_one_letter_code
_entity_poly.pdbx_strand_id
1 'polypeptide(L)'
;MSEAIILLSNCRDRLAQGVMTAFVQHVGRASDEFLNLADRATTQEQQQIYFAAMSFLSHRTQTLIDQFQRSYATHFDATANQLRSVAPAPTDFALPDELTLIDPDDFERDLAISKIATRAAFNCSQQLVALDRRMAVAFGRASANRFCAA
;
A
#
# COMPACT_ATOMS: atom_id res chain seq x y z
N MET A 1 -10.34 2.12 26.89
CA MET A 1 -10.66 1.48 25.60
C MET A 1 -10.93 2.50 24.48
N SER A 2 -11.66 3.60 24.73
CA SER A 2 -11.91 4.68 23.74
C SER A 2 -10.63 5.40 23.26
N GLU A 3 -9.69 5.68 24.17
CA GLU A 3 -8.46 6.43 23.85
C GLU A 3 -7.50 5.69 22.90
N ALA A 4 -7.38 4.37 23.05
CA ALA A 4 -6.56 3.54 22.16
C ALA A 4 -7.09 3.54 20.71
N ILE A 5 -8.41 3.61 20.54
CA ILE A 5 -9.06 3.65 19.22
C ILE A 5 -8.79 5.00 18.54
N ILE A 6 -8.91 6.09 19.29
CA ILE A 6 -8.60 7.43 18.81
C ILE A 6 -7.12 7.50 18.39
N LEU A 7 -6.21 6.96 19.20
CA LEU A 7 -4.79 6.92 18.85
C LEU A 7 -4.52 6.12 17.57
N LEU A 8 -5.15 4.95 17.40
CA LEU A 8 -5.01 4.14 16.19
C LEU A 8 -5.58 4.82 14.94
N SER A 9 -6.74 5.47 15.05
CA SER A 9 -7.31 6.24 13.94
C SER A 9 -6.40 7.40 13.52
N ASN A 10 -5.79 8.10 14.49
CA ASN A 10 -4.81 9.15 14.20
C ASN A 10 -3.54 8.59 13.54
N CYS A 11 -3.06 7.42 13.98
CA CYS A 11 -1.92 6.75 13.36
C CYS A 11 -2.23 6.34 11.91
N ARG A 12 -3.41 5.77 11.66
CA ARG A 12 -3.90 5.44 10.31
C ARG A 12 -3.92 6.67 9.42
N ASP A 13 -4.53 7.76 9.88
CA ASP A 13 -4.67 8.97 9.08
C ASP A 13 -3.32 9.63 8.77
N ARG A 14 -2.41 9.65 9.76
CA ARG A 14 -1.03 10.14 9.56
C ARG A 14 -0.25 9.27 8.58
N LEU A 15 -0.40 7.95 8.63
CA LEU A 15 0.28 7.05 7.70
C LEU A 15 -0.25 7.25 6.29
N ALA A 16 -1.57 7.30 6.12
CA ALA A 16 -2.20 7.57 4.83
C ALA A 16 -1.69 8.89 4.23
N GLN A 17 -1.72 9.97 5.01
CA GLN A 17 -1.20 11.28 4.59
C GLN A 17 0.29 11.23 4.23
N GLY A 18 1.11 10.54 5.02
CA GLY A 18 2.55 10.41 4.76
C GLY A 18 2.84 9.69 3.44
N VAL A 19 2.16 8.57 3.19
CA VAL A 19 2.29 7.80 1.94
C VAL A 19 1.81 8.62 0.74
N MET A 20 0.66 9.28 0.85
CA MET A 20 0.13 10.14 -0.21
C MET A 20 1.10 11.29 -0.53
N THR A 21 1.67 11.92 0.50
CA THR A 21 2.64 13.02 0.33
C THR A 21 3.90 12.53 -0.38
N ALA A 22 4.46 11.40 0.05
CA ALA A 22 5.63 10.81 -0.58
C ALA A 22 5.34 10.43 -2.05
N PHE A 23 4.18 9.84 -2.32
CA PHE A 23 3.77 9.49 -3.68
C PHE A 23 3.67 10.71 -4.59
N VAL A 24 3.00 11.78 -4.15
CA VAL A 24 2.92 13.06 -4.90
C VAL A 24 4.31 13.65 -5.16
N GLN A 25 5.21 13.61 -4.18
CA GLN A 25 6.58 14.07 -4.36
C GLN A 25 7.33 13.26 -5.41
N HIS A 26 7.19 11.94 -5.42
CA HIS A 26 7.81 11.07 -6.42
C HIS A 26 7.23 11.27 -7.82
N VAL A 27 5.92 11.47 -7.93
CA VAL A 27 5.24 11.82 -9.20
C VAL A 27 5.74 13.16 -9.72
N GLY A 28 5.91 14.16 -8.85
CA GLY A 28 6.45 15.46 -9.21
C GLY A 28 7.87 15.35 -9.79
N ARG A 29 8.76 14.63 -9.07
CA ARG A 29 10.13 14.38 -9.55
C ARG A 29 10.17 13.65 -10.89
N ALA A 30 9.33 12.62 -11.07
CA ALA A 30 9.24 11.91 -12.35
C ALA A 30 8.75 12.83 -13.48
N SER A 31 7.81 13.73 -13.18
CA SER A 31 7.34 14.74 -14.15
C SER A 31 8.45 15.71 -14.54
N ASP A 32 9.24 16.17 -13.58
CA ASP A 32 10.41 17.03 -13.83
C ASP A 32 11.47 16.29 -14.68
N GLU A 33 11.70 15.00 -14.43
CA GLU A 33 12.60 14.18 -15.25
C GLU A 33 12.09 14.04 -16.68
N PHE A 34 10.79 13.78 -16.89
CA PHE A 34 10.21 13.73 -18.23
C PHE A 34 10.29 15.07 -18.96
N LEU A 35 10.10 16.19 -18.25
CA LEU A 35 10.26 17.52 -18.83
C LEU A 35 11.70 17.75 -19.29
N ASN A 36 12.69 17.42 -18.45
CA ASN A 36 14.10 17.50 -18.81
C ASN A 36 14.45 16.61 -20.01
N LEU A 37 13.83 15.44 -20.14
CA LEU A 37 13.99 14.55 -21.29
C LEU A 37 13.33 15.12 -22.55
N ALA A 38 12.16 15.73 -22.42
CA ALA A 38 11.46 16.41 -23.51
C ALA A 38 12.26 17.60 -24.06
N ASP A 39 12.92 18.37 -23.20
CA ASP A 39 13.76 19.51 -23.59
C ASP A 39 15.03 19.07 -24.33
N ARG A 40 15.53 17.86 -24.03
CA ARG A 40 16.74 17.28 -24.64
C ARG A 40 16.44 16.35 -25.82
N ALA A 41 15.18 16.14 -26.15
CA ALA A 41 14.76 15.26 -27.23
C ALA A 41 15.25 15.80 -28.58
N THR A 42 15.81 14.90 -29.40
CA THR A 42 16.34 15.28 -30.72
C THR A 42 15.28 15.20 -31.82
N THR A 43 14.15 14.55 -31.55
CA THR A 43 13.02 14.43 -32.47
C THR A 43 11.72 14.90 -31.83
N GLN A 44 10.83 15.43 -32.66
CA GLN A 44 9.49 15.86 -32.23
C GLN A 44 8.65 14.69 -31.68
N GLU A 45 8.82 13.50 -32.25
CA GLU A 45 8.13 12.28 -31.80
C GLU A 45 8.54 11.89 -30.37
N GLN A 46 9.84 11.89 -30.05
CA GLN A 46 10.32 11.61 -28.69
C GLN A 46 9.82 12.65 -27.69
N GLN A 47 9.83 13.93 -28.07
CA GLN A 47 9.31 15.00 -27.25
C GLN A 47 7.82 14.81 -26.93
N GLN A 48 7.01 14.41 -27.93
CA GLN A 48 5.59 14.11 -27.74
C GLN A 48 5.36 12.93 -26.79
N ILE A 49 6.18 11.88 -26.86
CA ILE A 49 6.09 10.73 -25.96
C ILE A 49 6.31 11.15 -24.50
N TYR A 50 7.31 11.98 -24.22
CA TYR A 50 7.57 12.45 -22.86
C TYR A 50 6.44 13.34 -22.31
N PHE A 51 5.89 14.23 -23.14
CA PHE A 51 4.71 15.02 -22.73
C PHE A 51 3.47 14.16 -22.51
N ALA A 52 3.27 13.12 -23.33
CA ALA A 52 2.18 12.16 -23.14
C ALA A 52 2.36 11.38 -21.83
N ALA A 53 3.58 10.96 -21.49
CA ALA A 53 3.88 10.29 -20.23
C ALA A 53 3.64 11.18 -19.00
N MET A 54 4.06 12.45 -19.06
CA MET A 54 3.81 13.44 -18.00
C MET A 54 2.30 13.71 -17.81
N SER A 55 1.56 13.85 -18.92
CA SER A 55 0.11 13.99 -18.89
C SER A 55 -0.54 12.74 -18.28
N PHE A 56 -0.17 11.54 -18.71
CA PHE A 56 -0.70 10.30 -18.16
C PHE A 56 -0.47 10.19 -16.64
N LEU A 57 0.75 10.49 -16.18
CA LEU A 57 1.12 10.43 -14.77
C LEU A 57 0.29 11.41 -13.93
N SER A 58 0.18 12.67 -14.37
CA SER A 58 -0.58 13.71 -13.65
C SER A 58 -2.07 13.40 -13.58
N HIS A 59 -2.69 12.93 -14.66
CA HIS A 59 -4.12 12.57 -14.70
C HIS A 59 -4.46 11.38 -13.81
N ARG A 60 -3.56 10.40 -13.70
CA ARG A 60 -3.78 9.19 -12.89
C ARG A 60 -3.50 9.38 -11.41
N THR A 61 -2.63 10.33 -11.06
CA THR A 61 -2.17 10.54 -9.69
C THR A 61 -3.32 10.80 -8.71
N GLN A 62 -4.24 11.72 -9.04
CA GLN A 62 -5.37 12.03 -8.14
C GLN A 62 -6.27 10.82 -7.91
N THR A 63 -6.65 10.13 -9.00
CA THR A 63 -7.48 8.93 -8.92
C THR A 63 -6.82 7.83 -8.08
N LEU A 64 -5.52 7.61 -8.22
CA LEU A 64 -4.78 6.62 -7.44
C LEU A 64 -4.73 6.98 -5.95
N ILE A 65 -4.53 8.26 -5.64
CA ILE A 65 -4.50 8.77 -4.27
C ILE A 65 -5.87 8.58 -3.59
N ASP A 66 -6.95 8.95 -4.27
CA ASP A 66 -8.31 8.79 -3.76
C ASP A 66 -8.67 7.31 -3.52
N GLN A 67 -8.33 6.45 -4.48
CA GLN A 67 -8.55 5.01 -4.35
C GLN A 67 -7.73 4.40 -3.22
N PHE A 68 -6.45 4.79 -3.09
CA PHE A 68 -5.59 4.36 -2.01
C PHE A 68 -6.16 4.75 -0.65
N GLN A 69 -6.56 6.01 -0.47
CA GLN A 69 -7.08 6.50 0.80
C GLN A 69 -8.33 5.72 1.24
N ARG A 70 -9.28 5.52 0.32
CA ARG A 70 -10.52 4.77 0.59
C ARG A 70 -10.24 3.31 0.90
N SER A 71 -9.40 2.66 0.09
CA SER A 71 -9.05 1.24 0.27
C SER A 71 -8.31 1.03 1.58
N TYR A 72 -7.27 1.84 1.85
CA TYR A 72 -6.48 1.77 3.06
C TYR A 72 -7.32 1.97 4.33
N ALA A 73 -8.19 2.98 4.36
CA ALA A 73 -9.06 3.22 5.50
C ALA A 73 -10.03 2.04 5.73
N THR A 74 -10.63 1.53 4.65
CA THR A 74 -11.57 0.40 4.72
C THR A 74 -10.88 -0.87 5.25
N HIS A 75 -9.71 -1.22 4.73
CA HIS A 75 -8.96 -2.38 5.18
C HIS A 75 -8.49 -2.22 6.63
N PHE A 76 -8.00 -1.04 7.01
CA PHE A 76 -7.57 -0.77 8.38
C PHE A 76 -8.73 -0.93 9.36
N ASP A 77 -9.90 -0.35 9.05
CA ASP A 77 -11.07 -0.40 9.93
C ASP A 77 -11.61 -1.83 10.05
N ALA A 78 -11.60 -2.60 8.96
CA ALA A 78 -11.93 -4.03 8.98
C ALA A 78 -10.99 -4.82 9.90
N THR A 79 -9.67 -4.65 9.76
CA THR A 79 -8.68 -5.32 10.61
C THR A 79 -8.77 -4.88 12.08
N ALA A 80 -8.98 -3.58 12.34
CA ALA A 80 -9.16 -3.06 13.69
C ALA A 80 -10.41 -3.63 14.37
N ASN A 81 -11.50 -3.81 13.62
CA ASN A 81 -12.73 -4.45 14.11
C ASN A 81 -12.53 -5.94 14.37
N GLN A 82 -11.79 -6.66 13.51
CA GLN A 82 -11.43 -8.06 13.74
C GLN A 82 -10.57 -8.23 14.99
N LEU A 83 -9.60 -7.33 15.23
CA LEU A 83 -8.78 -7.35 16.44
C LEU A 83 -9.58 -7.11 17.72
N ARG A 84 -10.68 -6.35 17.64
CA ARG A 84 -11.62 -6.11 18.75
C ARG A 84 -12.52 -7.33 19.01
N SER A 85 -12.87 -8.06 17.96
CA SER A 85 -13.64 -9.30 18.09
C SER A 85 -12.79 -10.37 18.78
N VAL A 86 -13.27 -10.91 19.90
CA VAL A 86 -12.64 -12.04 20.60
C VAL A 86 -12.84 -13.36 19.83
N ALA A 87 -13.62 -13.34 18.75
CA ALA A 87 -13.80 -14.53 17.92
C ALA A 87 -12.50 -14.90 17.22
N PRO A 88 -12.13 -16.20 17.21
CA PRO A 88 -11.02 -16.66 16.39
C PRO A 88 -11.32 -16.26 14.94
N ALA A 89 -10.36 -15.59 14.30
CA ALA A 89 -10.43 -15.38 12.86
C ALA A 89 -10.66 -16.75 12.22
N PRO A 90 -11.67 -16.93 11.35
CA PRO A 90 -11.74 -18.13 10.54
C PRO A 90 -10.44 -18.14 9.72
N THR A 91 -9.55 -19.07 10.04
CA THR A 91 -8.48 -19.53 9.17
C THR A 91 -9.10 -20.33 8.03
N ASP A 92 -10.01 -19.71 7.30
CA ASP A 92 -10.30 -20.15 5.94
C ASP A 92 -9.19 -19.55 5.10
N PHE A 93 -8.04 -20.23 5.11
CA PHE A 93 -7.28 -20.34 3.88
C PHE A 93 -8.22 -21.04 2.89
N ALA A 94 -9.11 -20.27 2.28
CA ALA A 94 -9.79 -20.70 1.09
C ALA A 94 -8.67 -21.06 0.11
N LEU A 95 -8.49 -22.37 -0.09
CA LEU A 95 -7.77 -22.89 -1.26
C LEU A 95 -8.31 -22.11 -2.46
N PRO A 96 -7.44 -21.50 -3.29
CA PRO A 96 -7.89 -20.76 -4.45
C PRO A 96 -8.90 -21.61 -5.20
N ASP A 97 -10.13 -21.13 -5.24
CA ASP A 97 -11.24 -21.76 -5.93
C ASP A 97 -10.88 -21.80 -7.41
N GLU A 98 -10.45 -22.99 -7.84
CA GLU A 98 -10.11 -23.39 -9.19
C GLU A 98 -9.06 -22.53 -9.94
N LEU A 99 -8.16 -23.20 -10.67
CA LEU A 99 -7.17 -22.60 -11.56
C LEU A 99 -7.89 -21.85 -12.69
N THR A 100 -8.27 -20.59 -12.44
CA THR A 100 -8.81 -19.68 -13.44
C THR A 100 -7.65 -19.14 -14.26
N LEU A 101 -7.77 -19.23 -15.60
CA LEU A 101 -6.78 -18.72 -16.53
C LEU A 101 -6.80 -17.19 -16.47
N ILE A 102 -5.96 -16.63 -15.61
CA ILE A 102 -5.70 -15.20 -15.52
C ILE A 102 -4.94 -14.78 -16.78
N ASP A 103 -5.33 -13.65 -17.36
CA ASP A 103 -4.62 -13.06 -18.49
C ASP A 103 -3.13 -12.88 -18.13
N PRO A 104 -2.17 -13.25 -19.00
CA PRO A 104 -0.75 -13.14 -18.69
C PRO A 104 -0.34 -11.73 -18.24
N ASP A 105 -0.99 -10.67 -18.73
CA ASP A 105 -0.71 -9.29 -18.31
C ASP A 105 -1.19 -8.98 -16.89
N ASP A 106 -2.25 -9.63 -16.44
CA ASP A 106 -2.75 -9.53 -15.07
C ASP A 106 -1.86 -10.33 -14.11
N PHE A 107 -1.38 -11.51 -14.54
CA PHE A 107 -0.44 -12.31 -13.76
C PHE A 107 0.90 -11.58 -13.54
N GLU A 108 1.49 -11.02 -14.59
CA GLU A 108 2.76 -10.27 -14.47
C GLU A 108 2.59 -9.04 -13.57
N ARG A 109 1.44 -8.37 -13.63
CA ARG A 109 1.10 -7.25 -12.74
C ARG A 109 1.03 -7.71 -11.29
N ASP A 110 0.29 -8.78 -11.00
CA ASP A 110 0.15 -9.31 -9.64
C ASP A 110 1.49 -9.80 -9.08
N LEU A 111 2.30 -10.44 -9.91
CA LEU A 111 3.66 -10.85 -9.56
C LEU A 111 4.54 -9.64 -9.22
N ALA A 112 4.48 -8.58 -10.01
CA ALA A 112 5.24 -7.35 -9.75
C ALA A 112 4.79 -6.69 -8.43
N ILE A 113 3.49 -6.57 -8.20
CA ILE A 113 2.92 -6.03 -6.96
C ILE A 113 3.35 -6.88 -5.77
N SER A 114 3.24 -8.20 -5.86
CA SER A 114 3.64 -9.14 -4.79
C SER A 114 5.12 -9.04 -4.45
N LYS A 115 6.00 -8.93 -5.46
CA LYS A 115 7.44 -8.70 -5.26
C LYS A 115 7.72 -7.39 -4.52
N ILE A 116 7.05 -6.30 -4.90
CA ILE A 116 7.19 -5.00 -4.25
C ILE A 116 6.69 -5.07 -2.80
N ALA A 117 5.53 -5.67 -2.57
CA ALA A 117 4.95 -5.83 -1.24
C ALA A 117 5.85 -6.67 -0.32
N THR A 118 6.37 -7.80 -0.83
CA THR A 118 7.29 -8.67 -0.10
C THR A 118 8.59 -7.94 0.26
N ARG A 119 9.15 -7.19 -0.69
CA ARG A 119 10.36 -6.39 -0.44
C ARG A 119 10.12 -5.29 0.58
N ALA A 120 8.97 -4.60 0.52
CA ALA A 120 8.59 -3.60 1.50
C ALA A 120 8.43 -4.22 2.90
N ALA A 121 7.76 -5.37 3.01
CA ALA A 121 7.61 -6.09 4.27
C ALA A 121 8.95 -6.54 4.85
N PHE A 122 9.87 -7.03 4.00
CA PHE A 122 11.22 -7.41 4.41
C PHE A 122 12.02 -6.21 4.94
N ASN A 123 12.04 -5.11 4.20
CA ASN A 123 12.75 -3.88 4.57
C ASN A 123 12.21 -3.26 5.87
N CYS A 124 10.91 -3.43 6.13
CA CYS A 124 10.22 -2.90 7.29
C CYS A 124 10.01 -3.96 8.40
N SER A 125 10.62 -5.14 8.29
CA SER A 125 10.31 -6.30 9.15
C SER A 125 10.47 -6.00 10.64
N GLN A 126 11.58 -5.35 11.02
CA GLN A 126 11.82 -4.97 12.42
C GLN A 126 10.80 -3.95 12.93
N GLN A 127 10.47 -2.96 12.10
CA GLN A 127 9.51 -1.91 12.42
C GLN A 127 8.10 -2.49 12.56
N LEU A 128 7.73 -3.44 11.69
CA LEU A 128 6.44 -4.14 11.73
C LEU A 128 6.31 -4.99 13.01
N VAL A 129 7.35 -5.73 13.41
CA VAL A 129 7.35 -6.50 14.66
C VAL A 129 7.26 -5.57 15.89
N ALA A 130 7.99 -4.45 15.88
CA ALA A 130 7.92 -3.47 16.96
C ALA A 130 6.52 -2.83 17.06
N LEU A 131 5.90 -2.53 15.92
CA LEU A 131 4.53 -2.01 15.85
C LEU A 131 3.52 -3.02 16.36
N ASP A 132 3.62 -4.29 15.96
CA ASP A 132 2.73 -5.37 16.40
C ASP A 132 2.77 -5.54 17.94
N ARG A 133 3.96 -5.52 18.55
CA ARG A 133 4.11 -5.55 20.01
C ARG A 133 3.43 -4.37 20.69
N ARG A 134 3.60 -3.15 20.15
CA ARG A 134 2.96 -1.94 20.69
C ARG A 134 1.43 -2.02 20.58
N MET A 135 0.93 -2.55 19.46
CA MET A 135 -0.51 -2.77 19.25
C MET A 135 -1.05 -3.82 20.23
N ALA A 136 -0.35 -4.94 20.41
CA ALA A 136 -0.75 -5.99 21.36
C ALA A 136 -0.90 -5.43 22.79
N VAL A 137 0.06 -4.64 23.25
CA VAL A 137 -0.01 -3.93 24.54
C VAL A 137 -1.19 -2.96 24.59
N ALA A 138 -1.40 -2.15 23.55
CA ALA A 138 -2.49 -1.18 23.48
C ALA A 138 -3.89 -1.84 23.49
N PHE A 139 -4.01 -3.05 22.96
CA PHE A 139 -5.24 -3.85 22.97
C PHE A 139 -5.42 -4.74 24.22
N GLY A 140 -4.50 -4.68 25.19
CA GLY A 140 -4.53 -5.54 26.37
C GLY A 140 -4.27 -7.03 26.07
N ARG A 141 -3.81 -7.35 24.85
CA ARG A 141 -3.35 -8.67 24.48
C ARG A 141 -1.89 -8.79 24.89
N ALA A 142 -1.63 -9.35 26.07
CA ALA A 142 -0.31 -9.89 26.36
C ALA A 142 0.06 -10.86 25.22
N SER A 143 1.16 -10.56 24.52
CA SER A 143 1.57 -11.19 23.27
C SER A 143 1.69 -12.72 23.40
N ALA A 144 0.64 -13.44 23.01
CA ALA A 144 0.75 -14.85 22.65
C ALA A 144 1.19 -14.92 21.19
N ASN A 145 2.51 -14.91 21.03
CA ASN A 145 3.28 -15.39 19.89
C ASN A 145 2.45 -16.15 18.84
N ARG A 146 2.08 -15.51 17.72
CA ARG A 146 1.44 -16.17 16.57
C ARG A 146 2.17 -15.98 15.23
N PHE A 147 3.40 -15.45 15.24
CA PHE A 147 4.24 -15.36 14.03
C PHE A 147 5.54 -16.18 14.17
N CYS A 148 5.40 -17.44 14.61
CA CYS A 148 6.38 -18.50 14.38
C CYS A 148 5.62 -19.80 14.07
N ALA A 149 5.03 -19.90 12.89
CA ALA A 149 4.78 -21.15 12.17
C ALA A 149 4.19 -20.86 10.78
N ALA A 150 4.76 -21.52 9.78
CA ALA A 150 4.53 -21.50 8.33
C ALA A 150 5.22 -20.35 7.58
#